data_AF-Q3A4V6-F1
#
_entry.id   AF-Q3A4V6-F1
#
_cell.length_a   1.000
_cell.length_b   1.000
_cell.length_c   1.000
_cell.angle_alpha   90.00
_cell.angle_beta   90.00
_cell.angle_gamma   90.00
#
_symmetry.space_group_name_H-M   'P 1'
#
loop_
_entity.id
_entity.type
_entity.pdbx_description
1 polymer ?
#
loop_
_entity_poly.entity_id
_entity_poly.type
_entity_poly.pdbx_seq_one_letter_code
_entity_poly.pdbx_strand_id
1 'polypeptide(L)'
;MEKIFKSFEKTTVVILLVLMMLAVAVSTIELAIILYKELMKPPFLLLSIDEMIEVFSFFLMVLIGLELVESVKAYLEHEKFTAEIVILVALVAVSRKIIILNYEEMSPEKLLGISAIIISLGGGFYLLRKSIGNTKD
;
A
#
# COMPACT_ATOMS: atom_id res chain seq x y z
N MET A 1 25.54 24.10 8.27
CA MET A 1 24.99 23.19 7.24
C MET A 1 23.91 22.28 7.80
N GLU A 2 24.12 21.60 8.93
CA GLU A 2 23.12 20.68 9.52
C GLU A 2 21.73 21.28 9.74
N LYS A 3 21.61 22.53 10.23
CA LYS A 3 20.30 23.20 10.39
C LYS A 3 19.56 23.44 9.07
N ILE A 4 20.29 23.68 7.97
CA ILE A 4 19.70 23.90 6.64
C ILE A 4 19.15 22.57 6.11
N PHE A 5 19.94 21.49 6.25
CA PHE A 5 19.50 20.14 5.88
C PHE A 5 18.25 19.71 6.66
N LYS A 6 18.26 19.85 7.99
CA LYS A 6 17.09 19.50 8.83
C LYS A 6 15.85 20.32 8.50
N SER A 7 16.00 21.61 8.18
CA SER A 7 14.88 22.45 7.77
C SER A 7 14.33 22.03 6.40
N PHE A 8 15.20 21.74 5.43
CA PHE A 8 14.82 21.29 4.09
C PHE A 8 14.07 19.95 4.13
N GLU A 9 14.59 19.00 4.91
CA GLU A 9 13.97 17.69 5.13
C GLU A 9 12.55 17.84 5.72
N LYS A 10 12.42 18.60 6.81
CA LYS A 10 11.12 18.85 7.44
C LYS A 10 10.13 19.52 6.50
N THR A 11 10.56 20.53 5.75
CA THR A 11 9.70 21.21 4.76
C THR A 11 9.26 20.24 3.66
N THR A 12 10.16 19.41 3.15
CA THR A 12 9.86 18.42 2.10
C THR A 12 8.83 17.40 2.59
N VAL A 13 9.02 16.86 3.80
CA VAL A 13 8.11 15.87 4.38
C VAL A 13 6.73 16.47 4.63
N VAL A 14 6.64 17.72 5.10
CA VAL A 14 5.35 18.41 5.27
C VAL A 14 4.63 18.59 3.93
N ILE A 15 5.35 18.98 2.87
CA ILE A 15 4.78 19.09 1.53
C ILE A 15 4.25 17.73 1.05
N LEU A 16 5.04 16.66 1.23
CA LEU A 16 4.64 15.30 0.88
C LEU A 16 3.37 14.89 1.63
N LEU A 17 3.30 15.12 2.94
CA LEU A 17 2.10 14.80 3.73
C LEU A 17 0.86 15.52 3.22
N VAL A 18 0.96 16.81 2.92
CA VAL A 18 -0.18 17.58 2.39
C VAL A 18 -0.64 17.03 1.05
N LEU A 19 0.29 16.75 0.13
CA LEU A 19 -0.04 16.19 -1.18
C LEU A 19 -0.67 14.79 -1.06
N MET A 20 -0.16 13.95 -0.16
CA MET A 20 -0.70 12.61 0.08
C MET A 20 -2.09 12.64 0.71
N MET A 21 -2.33 13.50 1.70
CA MET A 21 -3.66 13.68 2.29
C MET A 21 -4.67 14.15 1.24
N LEU A 22 -4.27 15.06 0.34
CA LEU A 22 -5.11 15.51 -0.76
C LEU A 22 -5.41 14.35 -1.73
N ALA A 23 -4.39 13.58 -2.12
CA ALA A 23 -4.57 12.41 -2.98
C ALA A 23 -5.53 11.39 -2.37
N VAL A 24 -5.38 11.08 -1.07
CA VAL A 24 -6.29 10.17 -0.34
C VAL A 24 -7.73 10.71 -0.34
N ALA A 25 -7.92 12.00 -0.09
CA ALA A 25 -9.25 12.61 -0.11
C ALA A 25 -9.90 12.53 -1.49
N VAL A 26 -9.15 12.83 -2.56
CA VAL A 26 -9.62 12.71 -3.94
C VAL A 26 -9.97 11.26 -4.27
N SER A 27 -9.10 10.30 -3.96
CA SER A 27 -9.37 8.86 -4.18
C SER A 27 -10.60 8.37 -3.41
N THR A 28 -10.86 8.91 -2.23
CA THR A 28 -12.06 8.56 -1.43
C THR A 28 -13.34 9.08 -2.10
N ILE A 29 -13.31 10.30 -2.64
CA ILE A 29 -14.44 10.85 -3.40
C ILE A 29 -14.66 10.05 -4.67
N GLU A 30 -13.59 9.71 -5.40
CA GLU A 30 -13.66 8.91 -6.61
C GLU A 30 -14.28 7.53 -6.34
N LEU A 31 -13.84 6.85 -5.28
CA LEU A 31 -14.45 5.60 -4.81
C LEU A 31 -15.95 5.75 -4.54
N ALA A 32 -16.37 6.81 -3.86
CA ALA A 32 -17.79 7.05 -3.58
C ALA A 32 -18.60 7.25 -4.88
N ILE A 33 -18.04 7.95 -5.87
CA ILE A 33 -18.66 8.14 -7.18
C ILE A 33 -18.76 6.82 -7.93
N ILE A 34 -17.71 6.00 -7.94
CA ILE A 34 -17.68 4.69 -8.61
C ILE A 34 -18.71 3.78 -7.97
N LEU A 35 -18.69 3.65 -6.64
CA LEU A 35 -19.65 2.83 -5.92
C LEU A 35 -21.09 3.26 -6.20
N TYR A 36 -21.36 4.57 -6.23
CA TYR A 36 -22.68 5.08 -6.59
C TYR A 36 -23.09 4.68 -8.01
N LYS A 37 -22.20 4.82 -8.99
CA LYS A 37 -22.47 4.44 -10.39
C LYS A 37 -22.77 2.96 -10.51
N GLU A 38 -21.97 2.10 -9.88
CA GLU A 38 -22.17 0.65 -9.93
C GLU A 38 -23.49 0.24 -9.26
N LEU A 39 -23.85 0.83 -8.13
CA LEU A 39 -25.12 0.55 -7.46
C LEU A 39 -26.36 1.03 -8.23
N MET A 40 -26.22 2.08 -9.05
CA MET A 40 -27.30 2.62 -9.88
C MET A 40 -27.39 1.93 -11.25
N LYS A 41 -26.48 1.02 -11.58
CA LYS A 41 -26.53 0.23 -12.80
C LYS A 41 -27.56 -0.90 -12.65
N PRO A 42 -28.37 -1.23 -13.68
CA PRO A 42 -29.26 -2.39 -13.61
C PRO A 42 -28.46 -3.72 -13.63
N PRO A 43 -28.80 -4.73 -12.81
CA PRO A 43 -29.85 -4.73 -11.79
C PRO A 43 -29.47 -3.89 -10.56
N PHE A 44 -30.35 -2.94 -10.19
CA PHE A 44 -30.06 -1.97 -9.16
C PHE A 44 -29.68 -2.61 -7.83
N LEU A 45 -28.73 -2.00 -7.12
CA LEU A 45 -28.22 -2.44 -5.80
C LEU A 45 -27.57 -3.83 -5.77
N LEU A 46 -27.22 -4.39 -6.92
CA LEU A 46 -26.46 -5.63 -7.02
C LEU A 46 -25.14 -5.36 -7.73
N LEU A 47 -24.06 -5.86 -7.15
CA LEU A 47 -22.73 -5.86 -7.77
C LEU A 47 -22.41 -7.28 -8.23
N SER A 48 -21.97 -7.39 -9.48
CA SER A 48 -21.33 -8.59 -9.98
C SER A 48 -19.97 -8.81 -9.29
N ILE A 49 -19.37 -9.99 -9.49
CA ILE A 49 -18.06 -10.33 -8.92
C ILE A 49 -17.00 -9.34 -9.42
N ASP A 50 -17.02 -9.01 -10.71
CA ASP A 50 -16.04 -8.10 -11.32
C ASP A 50 -16.19 -6.67 -10.76
N GLU A 51 -17.42 -6.18 -10.61
CA GLU A 51 -17.69 -4.86 -10.03
C GLU A 51 -17.31 -4.82 -8.54
N MET A 52 -17.52 -5.89 -7.78
CA MET A 52 -17.03 -5.99 -6.40
C MET A 52 -15.50 -5.94 -6.35
N ILE A 53 -14.82 -6.67 -7.23
CA ILE A 53 -13.36 -6.67 -7.32
C ILE A 53 -12.83 -5.26 -7.63
N GLU A 54 -13.47 -4.54 -8.56
CA GLU A 54 -13.12 -3.17 -8.88
C GLU A 54 -13.29 -2.24 -7.68
N VAL A 55 -14.47 -2.26 -7.04
CA VAL A 55 -14.76 -1.45 -5.84
C VAL A 55 -13.76 -1.75 -4.72
N PHE A 56 -13.51 -3.02 -4.40
CA PHE A 56 -12.51 -3.40 -3.40
C PHE A 56 -11.11 -2.93 -3.77
N SER A 57 -10.74 -2.92 -5.05
CA SER A 57 -9.45 -2.38 -5.50
C SER A 57 -9.29 -0.90 -5.17
N PHE A 58 -10.34 -0.10 -5.38
CA PHE A 58 -10.36 1.31 -4.99
C PHE A 58 -10.32 1.51 -3.47
N PHE A 59 -11.08 0.72 -2.70
CA PHE A 59 -10.97 0.72 -1.22
C PHE A 59 -9.54 0.47 -0.75
N LEU A 60 -8.91 -0.55 -1.34
CA LEU A 60 -7.56 -0.97 -1.01
C LEU A 60 -6.52 0.08 -1.38
N MET A 61 -6.72 0.82 -2.48
CA MET A 61 -5.91 1.98 -2.86
C MET A 61 -6.02 3.12 -1.84
N VAL A 62 -7.23 3.45 -1.37
CA VAL A 62 -7.44 4.46 -0.32
C VAL A 62 -6.74 4.07 0.98
N LEU A 63 -6.87 2.80 1.40
CA LEU A 63 -6.22 2.29 2.61
C LEU A 63 -4.69 2.35 2.52
N ILE A 64 -4.09 2.03 1.36
CA ILE A 64 -2.63 2.18 1.15
C ILE A 64 -2.23 3.65 1.30
N GLY A 65 -3.00 4.58 0.73
CA GLY A 65 -2.72 6.00 0.86
C GLY A 65 -2.73 6.47 2.32
N LEU A 66 -3.71 6.02 3.11
CA LEU A 66 -3.77 6.30 4.55
C LEU A 66 -2.56 5.73 5.31
N GLU A 67 -2.19 4.48 5.05
CA GLU A 67 -1.04 3.80 5.68
C GLU A 67 0.28 4.52 5.35
N LEU A 68 0.42 5.02 4.12
CA LEU A 68 1.60 5.81 3.72
C LEU A 68 1.61 7.19 4.40
N VAL A 69 0.46 7.85 4.58
CA VAL A 69 0.39 9.11 5.34
C VAL A 69 0.84 8.88 6.79
N GLU A 70 0.38 7.82 7.43
CA GLU A 70 0.79 7.46 8.80
C GLU A 70 2.29 7.15 8.86
N SER A 71 2.82 6.40 7.89
CA SER A 71 4.25 6.12 7.77
C SER A 71 5.07 7.41 7.63
N VAL A 72 4.73 8.28 6.68
CA VAL A 72 5.47 9.54 6.48
C VAL A 72 5.30 10.48 7.68
N LYS A 73 4.17 10.44 8.38
CA LYS A 73 3.98 11.20 9.63
C LYS A 73 4.91 10.67 10.73
N ALA A 74 5.03 9.35 10.88
CA ALA A 74 5.94 8.73 11.83
C ALA A 74 7.40 9.12 11.57
N TYR A 75 7.78 9.43 10.32
CA TYR A 75 9.11 9.96 9.99
C TYR A 75 9.38 11.32 10.66
N LEU A 76 8.36 12.17 10.80
CA LEU A 76 8.48 13.47 11.48
C LEU A 76 8.55 13.33 13.01
N GLU A 77 7.90 12.32 13.57
CA GLU A 77 7.78 12.11 15.03
C GLU A 77 8.92 11.25 15.60
N HIS A 78 9.41 10.28 14.82
CA HIS A 78 10.41 9.31 15.22
C HIS A 78 11.50 9.21 14.15
N GLU A 79 12.74 9.62 14.47
CA GLU A 79 13.91 9.54 13.58
C GLU A 79 14.33 8.10 13.17
N LYS A 80 13.51 7.07 13.45
CA LYS A 80 13.86 5.67 13.20
C LYS A 80 12.79 4.95 12.41
N PHE A 81 12.93 5.01 11.09
CA PHE A 81 12.41 3.97 10.21
C PHE A 81 13.30 2.73 10.33
N THR A 82 12.78 1.68 10.95
CA THR A 82 13.41 0.37 10.87
C THR A 82 13.02 -0.24 9.52
N ALA A 83 13.98 -0.77 8.77
CA ALA A 83 13.75 -1.43 7.48
C ALA A 83 12.67 -2.54 7.53
N GLU A 84 12.41 -3.07 8.73
CA GLU A 84 11.32 -4.02 9.02
C GLU A 84 9.93 -3.48 8.66
N ILE A 85 9.62 -2.22 9.01
CA ILE A 85 8.31 -1.63 8.74
C ILE A 85 8.11 -1.48 7.23
N VAL A 86 9.16 -1.04 6.52
CA VAL A 86 9.10 -0.87 5.06
C VAL A 86 8.85 -2.20 4.35
N ILE A 87 9.53 -3.27 4.77
CA ILE A 87 9.32 -4.61 4.21
C ILE A 87 7.93 -5.14 4.53
N LEU A 88 7.40 -4.88 5.74
CA LEU A 88 6.03 -5.26 6.11
C LEU A 88 4.99 -4.57 5.25
N VAL A 89 5.10 -3.25 5.04
CA VAL A 89 4.20 -2.49 4.15
C VAL A 89 4.28 -3.04 2.72
N ALA A 90 5.48 -3.36 2.22
CA ALA A 90 5.65 -3.96 0.90
C ALA A 90 5.00 -5.36 0.79
N LEU A 91 5.14 -6.21 1.82
CA LEU A 91 4.49 -7.51 1.88
C LEU A 91 2.97 -7.38 1.87
N VAL A 92 2.40 -6.52 2.71
CA VAL A 92 0.95 -6.27 2.78
C VAL A 92 0.43 -5.77 1.44
N ALA A 93 1.14 -4.84 0.79
CA ALA A 93 0.77 -4.32 -0.53
C ALA A 93 0.75 -5.41 -1.61
N VAL A 94 1.77 -6.27 -1.66
CA VAL A 94 1.86 -7.37 -2.64
C VAL A 94 0.79 -8.43 -2.39
N SER A 95 0.60 -8.86 -1.13
CA SER A 95 -0.45 -9.81 -0.76
C SER A 95 -1.83 -9.30 -1.17
N ARG A 96 -2.10 -8.02 -0.95
CA ARG A 96 -3.36 -7.36 -1.31
C ARG A 96 -3.58 -7.34 -2.83
N LYS A 97 -2.53 -7.11 -3.62
CA LYS A 97 -2.61 -7.17 -5.09
C LYS A 97 -2.89 -8.58 -5.59
N ILE A 98 -2.31 -9.59 -4.95
CA ILE A 98 -2.47 -11.00 -5.33
C ILE A 98 -3.91 -11.49 -5.07
N ILE A 99 -4.52 -11.15 -3.93
CA ILE A 99 -5.90 -11.55 -3.61
C ILE A 99 -6.91 -11.12 -4.69
N ILE A 100 -6.64 -9.98 -5.34
CA ILE A 100 -7.51 -9.38 -6.36
C ILE A 100 -7.29 -9.97 -7.77
N LEU A 101 -6.15 -10.62 -8.02
CA LEU A 101 -5.84 -11.10 -9.37
C LEU A 101 -6.81 -12.21 -9.80
N ASN A 102 -7.32 -12.10 -11.03
CA ASN A 102 -8.05 -13.19 -11.67
C ASN A 102 -7.05 -14.19 -12.25
N TYR A 103 -6.92 -15.35 -11.60
CA TYR A 103 -5.97 -16.39 -11.99
C TYR A 103 -6.36 -17.15 -13.26
N GLU A 104 -7.64 -17.12 -13.65
CA GLU A 104 -8.14 -17.86 -14.83
C GLU A 104 -7.63 -17.27 -16.15
N GLU A 105 -7.29 -15.99 -16.16
CA GLU A 105 -6.76 -15.28 -17.34
C GLU A 105 -5.22 -15.23 -17.36
N MET A 106 -4.55 -15.82 -16.37
CA MET A 106 -3.09 -15.70 -16.23
C MET A 106 -2.36 -16.87 -16.88
N SER A 107 -1.33 -16.54 -17.67
CA SER A 107 -0.43 -17.58 -18.19
C SER A 107 0.36 -18.23 -17.05
N PRO A 108 0.72 -19.53 -17.17
CA PRO A 108 1.52 -20.22 -16.18
C PRO A 108 2.83 -19.51 -15.81
N GLU A 109 3.46 -18.81 -16.76
CA GLU A 109 4.69 -18.05 -16.47
C GLU A 109 4.44 -16.89 -15.50
N LYS A 110 3.29 -16.21 -15.61
CA LYS A 110 2.93 -15.11 -14.70
C LYS A 110 2.66 -15.64 -13.29
N LEU A 111 2.01 -16.78 -13.16
CA LEU A 111 1.76 -17.43 -11.87
C LEU A 111 3.07 -17.83 -11.17
N LEU A 112 4.02 -18.40 -11.92
CA LEU A 112 5.35 -18.69 -11.40
C LEU A 112 6.09 -17.43 -10.98
N GLY A 113 6.02 -16.35 -11.78
CA GLY A 113 6.59 -15.05 -11.42
C GLY A 113 6.03 -14.50 -10.09
N ILE A 114 4.72 -14.60 -9.89
CA ILE A 114 4.07 -14.19 -8.63
C ILE A 114 4.57 -15.04 -7.46
N SER A 115 4.63 -16.37 -7.61
CA SER A 115 5.16 -17.24 -6.55
C SER A 115 6.61 -16.90 -6.18
N ALA A 116 7.44 -16.58 -7.17
CA ALA A 116 8.83 -16.19 -6.95
C ALA A 116 8.92 -14.89 -6.15
N ILE A 117 8.11 -13.87 -6.50
CA ILE A 117 8.04 -12.60 -5.76
C ILE A 117 7.63 -12.83 -4.30
N ILE A 118 6.61 -13.65 -4.05
CA ILE A 118 6.15 -13.97 -2.69
C ILE A 118 7.27 -14.63 -1.88
N ILE A 119 7.95 -15.62 -2.46
CA ILE A 119 9.06 -16.33 -1.80
C ILE A 119 10.22 -15.36 -1.53
N SER A 120 10.57 -14.51 -2.48
CA SER A 120 11.66 -13.53 -2.32
C SER A 120 11.36 -12.51 -1.23
N LEU A 121 10.14 -11.98 -1.15
CA LEU A 121 9.75 -11.03 -0.11
C LEU A 121 9.67 -11.70 1.27
N GLY A 122 9.10 -12.90 1.34
CA GLY A 122 9.07 -13.68 2.59
C GLY A 122 10.47 -14.03 3.10
N GLY A 123 11.37 -14.42 2.19
CA GLY A 123 12.78 -14.68 2.49
C GLY A 123 13.51 -13.42 2.98
N GLY A 124 13.32 -12.28 2.30
CA GLY A 124 13.88 -10.99 2.71
C GLY A 124 13.45 -10.57 4.11
N PHE A 125 12.15 -10.71 4.43
CA PHE A 125 11.63 -10.44 5.77
C PHE A 125 12.23 -11.37 6.83
N TYR A 126 12.35 -12.67 6.54
CA TYR A 126 12.96 -13.64 7.44
C TYR A 126 14.42 -13.30 7.75
N LEU A 127 15.23 -13.00 6.72
CA LEU A 127 16.63 -12.63 6.88
C LEU A 127 16.80 -11.34 7.68
N LEU A 128 15.98 -10.33 7.41
CA LEU A 128 16.02 -9.05 8.12
C LEU A 128 15.68 -9.24 9.61
N ARG A 129 14.62 -10.01 9.91
CA ARG A 129 14.22 -10.32 11.29
C ARG A 129 15.31 -11.12 12.02
N LYS A 130 15.94 -12.09 11.35
CA LYS A 130 17.06 -12.85 11.92
C LYS A 130 18.26 -11.97 12.22
N SER A 131 18.61 -11.05 11.32
CA SER A 131 19.72 -10.11 11.51
C SER A 131 19.49 -9.20 12.72
N ILE A 132 18.29 -8.66 12.88
CA ILE A 132 17.94 -7.79 14.01
C ILE A 132 17.90 -8.59 15.32
N GLY A 133 17.36 -9.82 15.29
CA GLY A 133 17.34 -10.72 16.45
C GLY A 133 18.73 -11.08 16.98
N ASN A 134 19.71 -11.27 16.10
CA ASN A 134 21.10 -11.58 16.44
C ASN A 134 21.89 -10.38 17.02
N THR A 135 21.32 -9.16 17.05
CA THR A 135 22.00 -7.97 17.59
C THR A 135 21.64 -7.69 19.05
N LYS A 136 20.86 -8.57 19.69
CA LYS A 136 20.44 -8.46 21.11
C LYS A 136 21.05 -9.50 22.04
N ASP A 137 21.95 -10.36 21.53
CA ASP A 137 22.71 -11.34 22.33
C ASP A 137 24.19 -10.93 22.42
#